data_AF-A0A965PNI2-F1
#
_entry.id   AF-A0A965PNI2-F1
#
_cell.length_a   1.000
_cell.length_b   1.000
_cell.length_c   1.000
_cell.angle_alpha   90.00
_cell.angle_beta   90.00
_cell.angle_gamma   90.00
#
_symmetry.space_group_name_H-M   'P 1'
#
loop_
_entity.id
_entity.type
_entity.pdbx_description
1 polymer ?
#
loop_
_entity_poly.entity_id
_entity_poly.type
_entity_poly.pdbx_seq_one_letter_code
_entity_poly.pdbx_strand_id
1 'polypeptide(L)'
;MAGDTARIDLQTLKLQWSSHSSYAAICTYWTVTRDQLIRLRCVLPLPPRHDRKLRHRPQRAAPPSAAEIAASEASLDLAPAVAARVTCVQVLWDDRTRAERHVQKPTLWRVHEVRETEIEDQCDQEEQW
;
A
#
# COMPACT_ATOMS: atom_id res chain seq x y z
N MET A 1 26.29 16.65 -15.91
CA MET A 1 26.21 17.67 -16.98
C MET A 1 25.48 18.88 -16.44
N ALA A 2 26.12 20.04 -16.41
CA ALA A 2 25.44 21.30 -16.12
C ALA A 2 24.73 21.75 -17.40
N GLY A 3 23.41 21.58 -17.47
CA GLY A 3 22.61 22.20 -18.53
C GLY A 3 22.68 23.73 -18.43
N ASP A 4 22.66 24.41 -19.57
CA ASP A 4 22.79 25.87 -19.68
C ASP A 4 21.47 26.57 -19.31
N THR A 5 21.26 26.81 -18.01
CA THR A 5 20.07 27.50 -17.51
C THR A 5 20.06 29.00 -17.81
N ALA A 6 21.19 29.57 -18.27
CA ALA A 6 21.29 31.01 -18.54
C ALA A 6 20.56 31.41 -19.83
N ARG A 7 20.35 30.46 -20.75
CA ARG A 7 19.61 30.66 -22.01
C ARG A 7 18.09 30.60 -21.87
N ILE A 8 17.57 30.27 -20.70
CA ILE A 8 16.13 30.10 -20.50
C ILE A 8 15.46 31.47 -20.49
N ASP A 9 14.65 31.74 -21.51
CA ASP A 9 13.71 32.86 -21.48
C ASP A 9 12.54 32.56 -20.53
N LEU A 10 12.35 33.45 -19.56
CA LEU A 10 11.34 33.33 -18.52
C LEU A 10 9.91 33.36 -19.07
N GLN A 11 9.66 34.13 -20.14
CA GLN A 11 8.32 34.24 -20.72
C GLN A 11 7.95 32.96 -21.44
N THR A 12 8.84 32.46 -22.29
CA THR A 12 8.67 31.17 -22.99
C THR A 12 8.50 30.03 -21.99
N LEU A 13 9.29 30.01 -20.91
CA LEU A 13 9.15 29.00 -19.87
C LEU A 13 7.78 29.06 -19.18
N LYS A 14 7.29 30.25 -18.80
CA LYS A 14 5.96 30.41 -18.18
C LYS A 14 4.85 29.90 -19.10
N LEU A 15 4.94 30.19 -20.39
CA LEU A 15 3.99 29.71 -21.41
C LEU A 15 4.03 28.18 -21.52
N GLN A 16 5.21 27.57 -21.63
CA GLN A 16 5.37 26.11 -21.65
C GLN A 16 4.92 25.46 -20.33
N TRP A 17 5.08 26.18 -19.22
CA TRP A 17 4.68 25.69 -17.91
C TRP A 17 3.15 25.63 -17.78
N SER A 18 2.45 26.67 -18.24
CA SER A 18 0.98 26.76 -18.23
C SER A 18 0.31 25.90 -19.32
N SER A 19 1.00 25.60 -20.41
CA SER A 19 0.48 24.73 -21.49
C SER A 19 0.44 23.24 -21.14
N HIS A 20 0.77 22.85 -19.90
CA HIS A 20 0.80 21.46 -19.43
C HIS A 20 1.74 20.51 -20.20
N SER A 21 2.64 21.01 -21.07
CA SER A 21 3.68 20.22 -21.78
C SER A 21 4.51 19.35 -20.84
N SER A 22 4.77 18.08 -21.12
CA SER A 22 5.45 17.19 -20.16
C SER A 22 6.83 17.71 -19.69
N TYR A 23 7.27 17.33 -18.49
CA TYR A 23 8.61 17.70 -17.99
C TYR A 23 9.71 17.28 -18.97
N ALA A 24 9.57 16.12 -19.61
CA ALA A 24 10.49 15.64 -20.62
C ALA A 24 10.56 16.60 -21.82
N ALA A 25 9.42 17.06 -22.34
CA ALA A 25 9.38 18.00 -23.46
C ALA A 25 10.09 19.32 -23.14
N ILE A 26 9.86 19.88 -21.94
CA ILE A 26 10.51 21.11 -21.48
C ILE A 26 12.02 20.89 -21.31
N CYS A 27 12.42 19.78 -20.70
CA CYS A 27 13.82 19.43 -20.50
C CYS A 27 14.56 19.26 -21.84
N THR A 28 13.94 18.61 -22.82
CA THR A 28 14.51 18.43 -24.17
C THR A 28 14.62 19.76 -24.91
N TYR A 29 13.60 20.62 -24.85
CA TYR A 29 13.61 21.92 -25.52
C TYR A 29 14.72 22.84 -25.02
N TRP A 30 14.91 22.91 -23.70
CA TRP A 30 15.95 23.75 -23.09
C TRP A 30 17.29 23.03 -22.87
N THR A 31 17.39 21.75 -23.24
CA THR A 31 18.57 20.90 -22.96
C THR A 31 19.01 20.94 -21.50
N VAL A 32 18.05 20.91 -20.58
CA VAL A 32 18.27 20.90 -19.13
C VAL A 32 17.82 19.58 -18.50
N THR A 33 18.38 19.26 -17.34
CA THR A 33 17.93 18.12 -16.56
C THR A 33 16.64 18.43 -15.79
N ARG A 34 15.90 17.38 -15.43
CA ARG A 34 14.68 17.51 -14.61
C ARG A 34 14.95 18.20 -13.27
N ASP A 35 16.08 17.90 -12.62
CA ASP A 35 16.44 18.51 -11.35
C ASP A 35 16.69 20.01 -11.48
N GLN A 36 17.43 20.43 -12.52
CA GLN A 36 17.64 21.85 -12.82
C GLN A 36 16.30 22.59 -13.04
N LEU A 37 15.38 21.98 -13.80
CA LEU A 37 14.06 22.55 -14.02
C LEU A 37 13.23 22.66 -12.72
N ILE A 38 13.33 21.69 -11.81
CA ILE A 38 12.66 21.72 -10.49
C ILE A 38 13.26 22.83 -9.60
N ARG A 39 14.58 23.00 -9.58
CA ARG A 39 15.23 24.09 -8.85
C ARG A 39 14.82 25.45 -9.41
N LEU A 40 14.77 25.58 -10.74
CA LEU A 40 14.37 26.80 -11.42
C LEU A 40 12.91 27.17 -11.13
N ARG A 41 12.01 26.18 -11.01
CA ARG A 41 10.63 26.38 -10.53
C ARG A 41 10.59 27.03 -9.14
N CYS A 42 11.46 26.61 -8.22
CA CYS A 42 11.53 27.16 -6.86
C CYS A 42 11.99 28.63 -6.85
N VAL A 43 12.84 29.03 -7.80
CA VAL A 43 13.33 30.41 -7.94
C VAL A 43 12.30 31.32 -8.65
N LEU A 44 11.54 30.79 -9.61
CA LEU A 44 10.63 31.56 -10.48
C LEU A 44 9.14 31.51 -10.07
N PRO A 45 8.86 31.45 -8.76
CA PRO A 45 7.64 30.89 -8.14
C PRO A 45 6.57 30.35 -9.11
N LEU A 46 6.91 29.31 -9.88
CA LEU A 46 5.98 28.72 -10.85
C LEU A 46 4.99 27.78 -10.13
N PRO A 47 3.71 27.73 -10.52
CA PRO A 47 2.72 26.91 -9.85
C PRO A 47 3.04 25.41 -9.97
N PRO A 48 2.70 24.57 -8.98
CA PRO A 48 2.91 23.13 -9.08
C PRO A 48 2.02 22.53 -10.19
N ARG A 49 2.64 21.93 -11.22
CA ARG A 49 1.92 21.31 -12.37
C ARG A 49 1.02 20.13 -11.98
N HIS A 50 1.32 19.51 -10.85
CA HIS A 50 0.55 18.43 -10.27
C HIS A 50 0.13 18.82 -8.87
N ASP A 51 -0.63 19.91 -8.75
CA ASP A 51 -1.18 20.29 -7.46
C ASP A 51 -2.12 19.18 -6.95
N ARG A 52 -1.64 18.44 -5.96
CA ARG A 52 -2.39 17.37 -5.30
C ARG A 52 -3.55 17.91 -4.45
N LYS A 53 -3.63 19.23 -4.26
CA LYS A 53 -4.75 19.91 -3.60
C LYS A 53 -5.94 20.07 -4.54
N LEU A 54 -5.69 20.35 -5.83
CA LEU A 54 -6.73 20.52 -6.85
C LEU A 54 -7.32 19.19 -7.35
N ARG A 55 -6.60 18.08 -7.12
CA ARG A 55 -7.12 16.75 -7.47
C ARG A 55 -8.33 16.43 -6.61
N HIS A 56 -9.43 16.05 -7.24
CA HIS A 56 -10.60 15.50 -6.56
C HIS A 56 -10.16 14.37 -5.63
N ARG A 57 -10.47 14.51 -4.34
CA ARG A 57 -10.27 13.45 -3.34
C ARG A 57 -11.63 12.84 -3.08
N PRO A 58 -11.83 11.53 -3.32
CA PRO A 58 -13.08 10.90 -2.94
C PRO A 58 -13.31 11.10 -1.44
N GLN A 59 -14.57 11.25 -1.06
CA GLN A 59 -14.94 11.37 0.35
C GLN A 59 -14.40 10.15 1.10
N ARG A 60 -13.67 10.40 2.20
CA ARG A 60 -13.22 9.32 3.08
C ARG A 60 -14.45 8.66 3.69
N ALA A 61 -14.44 7.34 3.79
CA ALA A 61 -15.47 6.63 4.53
C ALA A 61 -15.51 7.14 5.98
N ALA A 62 -16.72 7.24 6.54
CA ALA A 62 -16.89 7.59 7.94
C ALA A 62 -16.19 6.54 8.83
N PRO A 63 -15.61 6.95 9.97
CA PRO A 63 -15.13 5.99 10.96
C PRO A 63 -16.30 5.12 11.45
N PRO A 64 -16.05 3.85 11.82
CA PRO A 64 -17.08 2.99 12.40
C PRO A 64 -17.60 3.61 13.70
N SER A 65 -18.88 3.39 13.96
CA SER A 65 -19.53 3.85 15.20
C SER A 65 -19.00 3.09 16.42
N ALA A 66 -19.12 3.67 17.62
CA ALA A 66 -18.69 3.02 18.85
C ALA A 66 -19.39 1.67 19.08
N ALA A 67 -20.67 1.55 18.70
CA ALA A 67 -21.42 0.30 18.78
C ALA A 67 -20.88 -0.78 17.82
N GLU A 68 -20.45 -0.38 16.62
CA GLU A 68 -19.83 -1.30 15.65
C GLU A 68 -18.44 -1.75 16.11
N ILE A 69 -17.67 -0.87 16.74
CA ILE A 69 -16.38 -1.23 17.35
C ILE A 69 -16.62 -2.24 18.48
N ALA A 70 -17.54 -1.96 19.40
CA ALA A 70 -17.86 -2.86 20.51
C ALA A 70 -18.40 -4.22 20.03
N ALA A 71 -19.24 -4.24 18.99
CA ALA A 71 -19.73 -5.48 18.39
C ALA A 71 -18.58 -6.28 17.75
N SER A 72 -17.66 -5.61 17.04
CA SER A 72 -16.49 -6.24 16.42
C SER A 72 -15.52 -6.80 17.46
N GLU A 73 -15.31 -6.10 18.57
CA GLU A 73 -14.49 -6.56 19.69
C GLU A 73 -15.13 -7.76 20.42
N ALA A 74 -16.47 -7.74 20.57
CA ALA A 74 -17.21 -8.81 21.25
C ALA A 74 -17.32 -10.10 20.42
N SER A 75 -17.51 -10.00 19.10
CA SER A 75 -17.63 -11.17 18.23
C SER A 75 -16.29 -11.68 17.71
N LEU A 76 -15.21 -10.89 17.82
CA LEU A 76 -13.95 -11.07 17.06
C LEU A 76 -14.16 -11.12 15.54
N ASP A 77 -15.36 -10.76 15.06
CA ASP A 77 -15.69 -10.65 13.65
C ASP A 77 -15.55 -9.19 13.19
N LEU A 78 -15.48 -9.00 11.88
CA LEU A 78 -15.48 -7.65 11.30
C LEU A 78 -16.80 -6.92 11.59
N ALA A 79 -16.71 -5.64 11.94
CA ALA A 79 -17.88 -4.76 12.01
C ALA A 79 -18.74 -4.86 10.73
N PRO A 80 -20.09 -4.84 10.81
CA PRO A 80 -20.96 -5.11 9.66
C PRO A 80 -20.66 -4.25 8.42
N ALA A 81 -20.40 -2.96 8.62
CA ALA A 81 -20.01 -2.06 7.53
C ALA A 81 -18.67 -2.43 6.88
N VAL A 82 -17.72 -2.95 7.65
CA VAL A 82 -16.42 -3.41 7.15
C VAL A 82 -16.60 -4.75 6.44
N ALA A 83 -17.37 -5.68 7.01
CA ALA A 83 -17.69 -6.97 6.41
C ALA A 83 -18.32 -6.80 5.01
N ALA A 84 -19.34 -5.95 4.88
CA ALA A 84 -19.97 -5.66 3.59
C ALA A 84 -18.99 -5.13 2.54
N ARG A 85 -18.05 -4.27 2.94
CA ARG A 85 -17.01 -3.73 2.03
C ARG A 85 -16.00 -4.79 1.64
N VAL A 86 -15.57 -5.63 2.57
CA VAL A 86 -14.68 -6.76 2.30
C VAL A 86 -15.34 -7.70 1.29
N THR A 87 -16.63 -8.01 1.45
CA THR A 87 -17.39 -8.80 0.49
C THR A 87 -17.39 -8.17 -0.91
N CYS A 88 -17.70 -6.88 -1.03
CA CYS A 88 -17.67 -6.19 -2.34
C CYS A 88 -16.30 -6.27 -3.03
N VAL A 89 -15.21 -6.20 -2.26
CA VAL A 89 -13.84 -6.33 -2.80
C VAL A 89 -13.54 -7.78 -3.18
N GLN A 90 -13.93 -8.76 -2.35
CA GLN A 90 -13.71 -10.18 -2.58
C GLN A 90 -14.46 -10.72 -3.80
N VAL A 91 -15.64 -10.15 -4.11
CA VAL A 91 -16.40 -10.48 -5.33
C VAL A 91 -15.59 -10.18 -6.60
N LEU A 92 -14.69 -9.18 -6.56
CA LEU A 92 -13.85 -8.81 -7.70
C LEU A 92 -12.57 -9.66 -7.83
N TRP A 93 -12.33 -10.60 -6.91
CA TRP A 93 -11.13 -11.43 -6.96
C TRP A 93 -11.25 -12.52 -8.01
N ASP A 94 -10.18 -12.67 -8.80
CA ASP A 94 -9.97 -13.86 -9.62
C ASP A 94 -9.58 -15.05 -8.73
N ASP A 95 -9.69 -16.26 -9.29
CA ASP A 95 -9.44 -17.49 -8.54
C ASP A 95 -7.98 -17.60 -8.06
N ARG A 96 -7.04 -17.01 -8.82
CA ARG A 96 -5.64 -16.92 -8.43
C ARG A 96 -5.46 -16.06 -7.17
N THR A 97 -6.02 -14.85 -7.14
CA THR A 97 -5.97 -13.97 -5.97
C THR A 97 -6.65 -14.60 -4.77
N ARG A 98 -7.75 -15.33 -5.00
CA ARG A 98 -8.45 -16.06 -3.94
C ARG A 98 -7.56 -17.17 -3.34
N ALA A 99 -6.86 -17.94 -4.18
CA ALA A 99 -5.95 -18.98 -3.73
C ALA A 99 -4.73 -18.41 -2.97
N GLU A 100 -4.12 -17.34 -3.49
CA GLU A 100 -2.98 -16.66 -2.85
C GLU A 100 -3.33 -16.08 -1.46
N ARG A 101 -4.58 -15.62 -1.30
CA ARG A 101 -5.07 -15.01 -0.04
C ARG A 101 -5.78 -15.99 0.87
N HIS A 102 -5.91 -17.26 0.47
CA HIS A 102 -6.54 -18.27 1.29
C HIS A 102 -5.63 -18.64 2.46
N VAL A 103 -5.91 -18.08 3.64
CA VAL A 103 -5.18 -18.44 4.86
C VAL A 103 -5.65 -19.82 5.30
N GLN A 104 -4.78 -20.82 5.15
CA GLN A 104 -4.96 -22.10 5.82
C GLN A 104 -4.60 -21.90 7.30
N LYS A 105 -5.59 -22.07 8.19
CA LYS A 105 -5.28 -22.13 9.63
C LYS A 105 -4.44 -23.39 9.86
N PRO A 106 -3.25 -23.27 10.48
CA PRO A 106 -2.45 -24.44 10.79
C PRO A 106 -3.28 -25.38 11.65
N THR A 107 -3.28 -26.67 11.29
CA THR A 107 -3.92 -27.69 12.10
C THR A 107 -3.21 -27.70 13.45
N LEU A 108 -3.94 -27.44 14.53
CA LEU A 108 -3.38 -27.57 15.88
C LEU A 108 -2.89 -29.01 16.02
N TRP A 109 -1.59 -29.17 16.28
CA TRP A 109 -1.01 -30.47 16.59
C TRP A 109 -1.74 -30.99 17.84
N ARG A 110 -2.33 -32.17 17.74
CA ARG A 110 -2.92 -32.84 18.89
C ARG A 110 -1.80 -33.58 19.58
N VAL A 111 -1.57 -33.26 20.85
CA VAL A 111 -0.80 -34.12 21.75
C VAL A 111 -1.62 -35.41 21.86
N HIS A 112 -1.06 -36.53 21.43
CA HIS A 112 -1.63 -37.83 21.77
C HIS A 112 -1.50 -38.02 23.27
N GLU A 113 -2.61 -38.31 23.94
CA GLU A 113 -2.59 -38.73 25.33
C GLU A 113 -1.84 -40.06 25.42
N VAL A 114 -0.59 -40.01 25.85
CA VAL A 114 0.21 -41.20 26.14
C VAL A 114 -0.33 -41.78 27.43
N ARG A 115 -0.84 -43.01 27.38
CA ARG A 115 -1.24 -43.74 28.59
C ARG A 115 0.01 -44.16 29.32
N GLU A 116 0.05 -43.98 30.64
CA GLU A 116 1.22 -44.24 31.50
C GLU A 116 1.84 -45.64 31.30
N THR A 117 1.06 -46.62 30.88
CA THR A 117 1.54 -47.99 30.59
C THR A 117 2.56 -48.09 29.45
N GLU A 118 2.58 -47.13 28.50
CA GLU A 118 3.52 -47.16 27.37
C GLU A 118 4.92 -46.62 27.74
N ILE A 119 5.03 -45.92 28.88
CA ILE A 119 6.28 -45.32 29.35
C ILE A 119 7.14 -46.35 30.09
N GLU A 120 6.51 -47.25 30.85
CA GLU A 120 7.22 -48.31 31.60
C GLU A 120 7.94 -49.28 30.64
N ASP A 121 7.29 -49.69 29.55
CA ASP A 121 7.86 -50.60 28.55
C ASP A 121 9.08 -50.02 27.80
N GLN A 122 9.22 -48.69 27.72
CA GLN A 122 10.37 -48.02 27.08
C GLN A 122 11.54 -47.81 28.05
N CYS A 123 11.27 -47.52 29.33
CA CYS A 123 12.31 -47.41 30.35
C CYS A 123 13.01 -48.74 30.61
N ASP A 124 12.27 -49.86 30.59
CA ASP A 124 12.83 -51.20 30.83
C ASP A 124 13.75 -51.68 29.69
N GLN A 125 13.64 -51.11 28.48
CA GLN A 125 14.49 -51.44 27.35
C GLN A 125 15.83 -50.68 27.34
N GLU A 126 15.91 -49.53 28.01
CA GLU A 126 17.16 -48.75 28.11
C GLU A 126 18.09 -49.23 29.25
N GLU A 127 17.57 -49.96 30.25
CA GLU A 127 18.38 -50.52 31.35
C GLU A 127 19.15 -51.82 31.00
N GLN A 128 19.01 -52.34 29.77
CA GLN A 128 19.66 -53.60 29.35
C GLN A 128 20.96 -53.43 28.52
N TRP A 129 21.59 -52.26 28.54
CA TRP A 129 22.88 -52.00 27.87
C TRP A 129 24.03 -51.71 28.83
#